data_AF-A0A350AXI1-F1
#
_entry.id   AF-A0A350AXI1-F1
#
_cell.length_a   1.000
_cell.length_b   1.000
_cell.length_c   1.000
_cell.angle_alpha   90.00
_cell.angle_beta   90.00
_cell.angle_gamma   90.00
#
_symmetry.space_group_name_H-M   'P 1'
#
loop_
_entity.id
_entity.type
_entity.pdbx_description
1 polymer ?
#
loop_
_entity_poly.entity_id
_entity_poly.type
_entity_poly.pdbx_seq_one_letter_code
_entity_poly.pdbx_strand_id
1 'polypeptide(L)'
;MNILGLGGAVGHDPATAIFVDGELIAAVEEERFIRDKHAKGKAGHEATKFCLKQAGLKPEDIDIVAYPYAPISLSRPDRWHYAKRYWYAPDRALTAIFNGNRRFKRNEKQALAMLNDLGFDMTKTKFQPVEHHLAHASSAYHLSGFKEKTAVLGIDGKGEYATTFFGYAENGKIHKIKEFYDPDSLGGVYGALTEFLGFDMLDGE
;
A
#
# COMPACT_ATOMS: atom_id res chain seq x y z
N MET A 1 -0.84 -6.48 -21.66
CA MET A 1 -0.88 -5.36 -20.71
C MET A 1 0.12 -5.63 -19.62
N ASN A 2 1.05 -4.70 -19.43
CA ASN A 2 2.19 -4.79 -18.52
C ASN A 2 1.96 -3.85 -17.34
N ILE A 3 1.87 -4.40 -16.14
CA ILE A 3 1.59 -3.64 -14.92
C ILE A 3 2.75 -3.79 -13.94
N LEU A 4 3.25 -2.65 -13.47
CA LEU A 4 4.24 -2.59 -12.39
C LEU A 4 3.53 -2.18 -11.09
N GLY A 5 3.48 -3.06 -10.10
CA GLY A 5 3.01 -2.75 -8.76
C GLY A 5 4.16 -2.31 -7.87
N LEU A 6 4.02 -1.15 -7.23
CA LEU A 6 4.96 -0.68 -6.20
C LEU A 6 4.46 -1.04 -4.80
N GLY A 7 5.39 -1.18 -3.87
CA GLY A 7 5.18 -1.41 -2.44
C GLY A 7 5.80 -0.29 -1.59
N GLY A 8 5.66 -0.38 -0.27
CA GLY A 8 6.31 0.52 0.69
C GLY A 8 5.89 1.99 0.63
N ALA A 9 4.67 2.25 0.17
CA ALA A 9 4.06 3.58 0.12
C ALA A 9 3.99 4.31 1.48
N VAL A 10 4.32 3.64 2.59
CA VAL A 10 4.29 4.15 3.96
C VAL A 10 5.68 4.44 4.55
N GLY A 11 6.77 4.19 3.81
CA GLY A 11 8.14 4.49 4.21
C GLY A 11 8.90 3.32 4.85
N HIS A 12 8.37 2.11 4.75
CA HIS A 12 8.99 0.84 5.11
C HIS A 12 8.50 -0.22 4.11
N ASP A 13 9.21 -1.35 4.03
CA ASP A 13 8.94 -2.48 3.15
C ASP A 13 8.71 -2.09 1.66
N PRO A 14 9.59 -1.27 1.06
CA PRO A 14 9.57 -1.05 -0.39
C PRO A 14 9.73 -2.39 -1.12
N ALA A 15 8.82 -2.63 -2.05
CA ALA A 15 8.76 -3.85 -2.85
C ALA A 15 8.27 -3.53 -4.25
N THR A 16 8.49 -4.44 -5.18
CA THR A 16 7.97 -4.33 -6.54
C THR A 16 7.44 -5.67 -7.01
N ALA A 17 6.31 -5.66 -7.70
CA ALA A 17 5.76 -6.79 -8.41
C ALA A 17 5.49 -6.41 -9.87
N ILE A 18 5.66 -7.36 -10.80
CA ILE A 18 5.40 -7.12 -12.22
C ILE A 18 4.50 -8.21 -12.79
N PHE A 19 3.43 -7.75 -13.44
CA PHE A 19 2.47 -8.59 -14.14
C PHE A 19 2.56 -8.34 -15.64
N VAL A 20 2.54 -9.42 -16.41
CA VAL A 20 2.50 -9.40 -17.87
C VAL A 20 1.30 -10.22 -18.31
N ASP A 21 0.35 -9.57 -19.00
CA ASP A 21 -0.89 -10.20 -19.48
C ASP A 21 -1.70 -10.92 -18.40
N GLY A 22 -1.65 -10.40 -17.18
CA GLY A 22 -2.37 -10.94 -16.02
C GLY A 22 -1.60 -12.01 -15.24
N GLU A 23 -0.42 -12.42 -15.71
CA GLU A 23 0.43 -13.38 -15.01
C GLU A 23 1.50 -12.66 -14.17
N LEU A 24 1.70 -13.11 -12.93
CA LEU A 24 2.75 -12.60 -12.06
C LEU A 24 4.11 -13.16 -12.51
N ILE A 25 4.99 -12.30 -13.00
CA ILE A 25 6.32 -12.71 -13.46
C ILE A 25 7.36 -12.65 -12.34
N ALA A 26 7.31 -11.62 -11.51
CA ALA A 26 8.19 -11.46 -10.35
C ALA A 26 7.54 -10.59 -9.27
N ALA A 27 7.87 -10.88 -8.01
CA ALA A 27 7.59 -10.03 -6.86
C ALA A 27 8.76 -10.13 -5.87
N VAL A 28 9.29 -9.00 -5.43
CA VAL A 28 10.45 -8.97 -4.54
C VAL A 28 10.49 -7.70 -3.70
N GLU A 29 11.00 -7.83 -2.47
CA GLU A 29 11.24 -6.72 -1.55
C GLU A 29 12.66 -6.16 -1.72
N GLU A 30 12.83 -4.85 -1.57
CA GLU A 30 14.11 -4.16 -1.70
C GLU A 30 15.14 -4.66 -0.68
N GLU A 31 14.69 -5.00 0.53
CA GLU A 31 15.56 -5.46 1.62
C GLU A 31 16.43 -6.66 1.23
N ARG A 32 15.96 -7.49 0.28
CA ARG A 32 16.71 -8.65 -0.23
C ARG A 32 17.95 -8.24 -1.00
N PHE A 33 17.92 -7.11 -1.71
CA PHE A 33 19.03 -6.58 -2.50
C PHE A 33 19.98 -5.73 -1.67
N ILE A 34 19.43 -4.78 -0.90
CA ILE A 34 20.24 -3.83 -0.15
C ILE A 34 20.69 -4.37 1.21
N ARG A 35 20.18 -5.53 1.63
CA ARG A 35 20.52 -6.23 2.88
C ARG A 35 20.26 -5.40 4.14
N ASP A 36 19.29 -4.49 4.05
CA ASP A 36 18.84 -3.63 5.14
C ASP A 36 17.38 -3.94 5.43
N LYS A 37 17.13 -4.49 6.62
CA LYS A 37 15.83 -5.03 7.03
C LYS A 37 14.78 -3.93 7.04
N HIS A 38 13.62 -4.21 6.46
CA HIS A 38 12.51 -3.29 6.21
C HIS A 38 12.81 -2.11 5.29
N ALA A 39 14.08 -1.95 4.85
CA ALA A 39 14.55 -0.88 3.98
C ALA A 39 13.91 0.50 4.32
N LYS A 40 13.87 0.84 5.62
CA LYS A 40 13.13 2.00 6.13
C LYS A 40 13.62 3.29 5.48
N GLY A 41 12.69 4.08 4.93
CA GLY A 41 12.97 5.35 4.26
C GLY A 41 13.66 5.22 2.89
N LYS A 42 13.78 4.01 2.34
CA LYS A 42 14.39 3.75 1.04
C LYS A 42 13.31 3.50 -0.03
N ALA A 43 13.68 3.72 -1.29
CA ALA A 43 12.83 3.46 -2.45
C ALA A 43 13.24 2.15 -3.13
N GLY A 44 12.29 1.46 -3.75
CA GLY A 44 12.45 0.13 -4.36
C GLY A 44 13.18 0.13 -5.71
N HIS A 45 14.39 0.68 -5.79
CA HIS A 45 15.15 0.78 -7.04
C HIS A 45 15.58 -0.59 -7.54
N GLU A 46 16.23 -1.39 -6.68
CA GLU A 46 16.79 -2.68 -7.07
C GLU A 46 15.69 -3.71 -7.31
N ALA A 47 14.63 -3.69 -6.50
CA ALA A 47 13.43 -4.49 -6.71
C ALA A 47 12.77 -4.20 -8.06
N THR A 48 12.67 -2.92 -8.44
CA THR A 48 12.09 -2.53 -9.74
C THR A 48 12.96 -2.94 -10.92
N LYS A 49 14.28 -2.69 -10.85
CA LYS A 49 15.24 -3.14 -11.87
C LYS A 49 15.19 -4.65 -12.06
N PHE A 50 15.13 -5.39 -10.95
CA PHE A 50 15.05 -6.85 -10.98
C PHE A 50 13.76 -7.31 -11.66
N CYS A 51 12.61 -6.73 -11.31
CA CYS A 51 11.33 -7.08 -11.91
C CYS A 51 11.31 -6.82 -13.43
N LEU A 52 11.77 -5.65 -13.87
CA LEU A 52 11.89 -5.33 -15.30
C LEU A 52 12.80 -6.32 -16.03
N LYS A 53 13.97 -6.62 -15.44
CA LYS A 53 14.92 -7.60 -15.99
C LYS A 53 14.30 -8.99 -16.10
N GLN A 54 13.57 -9.45 -15.08
CA GLN A 54 12.94 -10.78 -15.06
C GLN A 54 11.83 -10.90 -16.11
N ALA A 55 11.09 -9.82 -16.36
CA ALA A 55 10.08 -9.76 -17.41
C ALA A 55 10.65 -9.51 -18.81
N GLY A 56 11.95 -9.16 -18.93
CA GLY A 56 12.55 -8.77 -20.20
C GLY A 56 11.98 -7.47 -20.77
N LEU A 57 11.42 -6.61 -19.91
CA LEU A 57 10.75 -5.36 -20.28
C LEU A 57 11.63 -4.15 -19.95
N LYS A 58 11.44 -3.08 -20.73
CA LYS A 58 11.98 -1.75 -20.46
C LYS A 58 10.91 -0.90 -19.77
N PRO A 59 11.30 0.21 -19.11
CA PRO A 59 10.35 1.17 -18.54
C PRO A 59 9.27 1.64 -19.54
N GLU A 60 9.64 1.81 -20.81
CA GLU A 60 8.74 2.25 -21.88
C GLU A 60 7.65 1.23 -22.25
N ASP A 61 7.85 -0.05 -21.91
CA ASP A 61 6.92 -1.14 -22.20
C ASP A 61 5.83 -1.27 -21.11
N ILE A 62 5.90 -0.48 -20.03
CA ILE A 62 4.96 -0.55 -18.91
C ILE A 62 3.75 0.34 -19.18
N ASP A 63 2.56 -0.25 -19.18
CA ASP A 63 1.31 0.46 -19.43
C ASP A 63 0.84 1.22 -18.17
N ILE A 64 0.93 0.56 -17.01
CA ILE A 64 0.39 1.05 -15.74
C ILE A 64 1.39 0.82 -14.61
N VAL A 65 1.61 1.85 -13.79
CA VAL A 65 2.25 1.72 -12.48
C VAL A 65 1.18 1.83 -11.39
N ALA A 66 0.93 0.73 -10.67
CA ALA A 66 -0.01 0.68 -9.56
C ALA A 66 0.70 1.05 -8.25
N TYR A 67 0.14 2.01 -7.51
CA TYR A 67 0.69 2.51 -6.25
C TYR A 67 -0.27 2.22 -5.08
N PRO A 68 0.16 1.55 -4.00
CA PRO A 68 -0.71 0.91 -3.01
C PRO A 68 -1.12 1.88 -1.89
N TYR A 69 -1.49 3.09 -2.29
CA TYR A 69 -2.08 4.10 -1.43
C TYR A 69 -2.88 5.07 -2.29
N ALA A 70 -4.02 5.54 -1.78
CA ALA A 70 -4.89 6.46 -2.50
C ALA A 70 -5.10 7.80 -1.77
N PRO A 71 -5.38 8.89 -2.50
CA PRO A 71 -5.81 10.13 -1.88
C PRO A 71 -7.22 9.97 -1.30
N ILE A 72 -7.41 10.49 -0.09
CA ILE A 72 -8.67 10.41 0.63
C ILE A 72 -9.43 11.73 0.40
N SER A 73 -10.70 11.66 0.00
CA SER A 73 -11.55 12.85 -0.14
C SER A 73 -11.98 13.41 1.22
N LEU A 74 -12.26 14.71 1.28
CA LEU A 74 -12.86 15.36 2.45
C LEU A 74 -14.27 14.83 2.77
N SER A 75 -14.96 14.28 1.77
CA SER A 75 -16.30 13.72 1.94
C SER A 75 -16.32 12.31 2.53
N ARG A 76 -15.15 11.66 2.69
CA ARG A 76 -15.11 10.29 3.19
C ARG A 76 -15.35 10.23 4.71
N PRO A 77 -16.18 9.30 5.20
CA PRO A 77 -16.49 9.17 6.63
C PRO A 77 -15.26 8.88 7.51
N ASP A 78 -14.26 8.17 6.96
CA ASP A 78 -13.03 7.77 7.64
C ASP A 78 -12.23 8.97 8.21
N ARG A 79 -12.10 10.05 7.43
CA ARG A 79 -11.40 11.28 7.83
C ARG A 79 -12.11 11.99 8.98
N TRP A 80 -13.44 12.03 8.96
CA TRP A 80 -14.25 12.65 10.02
C TRP A 80 -14.31 11.79 11.28
N HIS A 81 -14.31 10.46 11.12
CA HIS A 81 -14.22 9.53 12.24
C HIS A 81 -12.93 9.78 13.03
N TYR A 82 -11.79 9.83 12.33
CA TYR A 82 -10.51 10.16 12.93
C TYR A 82 -10.60 11.52 13.66
N ALA A 83 -11.00 12.59 12.96
CA ALA A 83 -11.05 13.92 13.56
C ALA A 83 -11.93 13.98 14.82
N LYS A 84 -13.10 13.32 14.82
CA LYS A 84 -13.99 13.24 15.99
C LYS A 84 -13.36 12.49 17.16
N ARG A 85 -12.62 11.40 16.89
CA ARG A 85 -12.02 10.58 17.94
C ARG A 85 -10.84 11.27 18.60
N TYR A 86 -10.13 12.14 17.87
CA TYR A 86 -9.07 13.01 18.40
C TYR A 86 -9.59 14.37 18.90
N TRP A 87 -10.82 14.46 19.41
CA TRP A 87 -11.38 15.72 19.93
C TRP A 87 -10.55 16.36 21.05
N TYR A 88 -9.84 15.55 21.84
CA TYR A 88 -8.95 15.99 22.91
C TYR A 88 -7.58 16.51 22.40
N ALA A 89 -7.29 16.31 21.11
CA ALA A 89 -6.07 16.74 20.42
C ALA A 89 -6.46 17.52 19.14
N PRO A 90 -6.94 18.76 19.29
CA PRO A 90 -7.53 19.52 18.18
C PRO A 90 -6.55 19.80 17.04
N ASP A 91 -5.25 19.87 17.33
CA ASP A 91 -4.18 19.96 16.33
C ASP A 91 -4.13 18.71 15.42
N ARG A 92 -4.28 17.51 15.99
CA ARG A 92 -4.32 16.24 15.25
C ARG A 92 -5.60 16.11 14.43
N ALA A 93 -6.73 16.53 15.00
CA ALA A 93 -8.01 16.53 14.30
C ALA A 93 -8.00 17.46 13.08
N LEU A 94 -7.50 18.69 13.24
CA LEU A 94 -7.33 19.64 12.13
C LEU A 94 -6.34 19.12 11.08
N THR A 95 -5.25 18.50 11.51
CA THR A 95 -4.28 17.88 10.60
C THR A 95 -4.92 16.75 9.78
N ALA A 96 -5.76 15.91 10.37
CA ALA A 96 -6.44 14.86 9.63
C ALA A 96 -7.41 15.41 8.57
N ILE A 97 -8.12 16.48 8.89
CA ILE A 97 -9.07 17.15 7.99
C ILE A 97 -8.33 17.83 6.84
N PHE A 98 -7.37 18.72 7.15
CA PHE A 98 -6.76 19.59 6.14
C PHE A 98 -5.50 18.99 5.49
N ASN A 99 -4.77 18.14 6.21
CA ASN A 99 -3.50 17.56 5.78
C ASN A 99 -3.56 16.03 5.59
N GLY A 100 -4.75 15.42 5.55
CA GLY A 100 -4.90 13.96 5.41
C GLY A 100 -4.21 13.36 4.17
N ASN A 101 -4.04 14.14 3.10
CA ASN A 101 -3.34 13.69 1.89
C ASN A 101 -1.87 14.13 1.83
N ARG A 102 -1.33 14.80 2.86
CA ARG A 102 0.06 15.27 2.88
C ARG A 102 1.05 14.11 2.80
N ARG A 103 0.78 13.03 3.54
CA ARG A 103 1.61 11.80 3.50
C ARG A 103 1.56 11.15 2.13
N PHE A 104 0.35 11.01 1.56
CA PHE A 104 0.16 10.50 0.20
C PHE A 104 0.98 11.30 -0.82
N LYS A 105 0.82 12.63 -0.87
CA LYS A 105 1.55 13.49 -1.83
C LYS A 105 3.07 13.40 -1.68
N ARG A 106 3.57 13.31 -0.45
CA ARG A 106 5.01 13.15 -0.19
C ARG A 106 5.52 11.84 -0.76
N ASN A 107 4.82 10.75 -0.49
CA ASN A 107 5.26 9.41 -0.85
C ASN A 107 5.03 9.14 -2.35
N GLU A 108 3.96 9.68 -2.94
CA GLU A 108 3.74 9.75 -4.39
C GLU A 108 4.90 10.48 -5.09
N LYS A 109 5.31 11.64 -4.58
CA LYS A 109 6.48 12.36 -5.14
C LYS A 109 7.76 11.52 -5.09
N GLN A 110 7.98 10.78 -4.01
CA GLN A 110 9.14 9.88 -3.88
C GLN A 110 9.08 8.73 -4.87
N ALA A 111 7.91 8.11 -5.04
CA ALA A 111 7.70 7.04 -6.02
C ALA A 111 7.91 7.55 -7.46
N LEU A 112 7.37 8.72 -7.81
CA LEU A 112 7.57 9.33 -9.12
C LEU A 112 9.04 9.70 -9.38
N ALA A 113 9.75 10.20 -8.36
CA ALA A 113 11.19 10.47 -8.47
C ALA A 113 11.99 9.19 -8.75
N MET A 114 11.72 8.11 -8.01
CA MET A 114 12.34 6.79 -8.24
C MET A 114 12.06 6.28 -9.66
N LEU A 115 10.81 6.39 -10.14
CA LEU A 115 10.44 5.97 -11.49
C LEU A 115 11.18 6.79 -12.55
N ASN A 116 11.30 8.11 -12.38
CA ASN A 116 12.07 8.95 -13.28
C ASN A 116 13.56 8.56 -13.29
N ASP A 117 14.15 8.29 -12.13
CA ASP A 117 15.56 7.84 -12.00
C ASP A 117 15.80 6.50 -12.70
N LEU A 118 14.76 5.66 -12.81
CA LEU A 118 14.78 4.39 -13.54
C LEU A 118 14.44 4.52 -15.03
N GLY A 119 14.21 5.74 -15.53
CA GLY A 119 13.96 6.01 -16.94
C GLY A 119 12.50 5.85 -17.38
N PHE A 120 11.54 5.85 -16.46
CA PHE A 120 10.12 5.88 -16.82
C PHE A 120 9.72 7.25 -17.33
N ASP A 121 8.97 7.27 -18.44
CA ASP A 121 8.26 8.45 -18.90
C ASP A 121 6.85 8.46 -18.31
N MET A 122 6.67 9.20 -17.21
CA MET A 122 5.39 9.32 -16.51
C MET A 122 4.34 10.15 -17.27
N THR A 123 4.69 10.75 -18.41
CA THR A 123 3.70 11.37 -19.31
C THR A 123 2.98 10.35 -20.18
N LYS A 124 3.62 9.19 -20.41
CA LYS A 124 3.07 8.06 -21.19
C LYS A 124 2.56 6.94 -20.29
N THR A 125 3.25 6.71 -19.17
CA THR A 125 2.93 5.63 -18.23
C THR A 125 1.81 6.07 -17.29
N LYS A 126 0.72 5.30 -17.20
CA LYS A 126 -0.39 5.65 -16.30
C LYS A 126 -0.02 5.33 -14.86
N PHE A 127 0.08 6.34 -14.01
CA PHE A 127 0.18 6.16 -12.56
C PHE A 127 -1.22 5.96 -11.94
N GLN A 128 -1.45 4.82 -11.30
CA GLN A 128 -2.74 4.44 -10.72
C GLN A 128 -2.63 4.22 -9.21
N PRO A 129 -3.07 5.20 -8.41
CA PRO A 129 -3.28 5.00 -6.98
C PRO A 129 -4.36 3.95 -6.73
N VAL A 130 -4.13 3.07 -5.76
CA VAL A 130 -5.04 2.00 -5.31
C VAL A 130 -5.18 2.08 -3.80
N GLU A 131 -6.41 1.94 -3.27
CA GLU A 131 -6.62 1.94 -1.82
C GLU A 131 -5.80 0.83 -1.14
N HIS A 132 -5.13 1.16 -0.04
CA HIS A 132 -4.17 0.27 0.62
C HIS A 132 -4.77 -1.11 0.97
N HIS A 133 -5.92 -1.11 1.66
CA HIS A 133 -6.60 -2.35 2.03
C HIS A 133 -7.19 -3.09 0.82
N LEU A 134 -7.54 -2.37 -0.26
CA LEU A 134 -7.96 -3.03 -1.49
C LEU A 134 -6.77 -3.75 -2.15
N ALA A 135 -5.57 -3.17 -2.08
CA ALA A 135 -4.35 -3.82 -2.55
C ALA A 135 -4.06 -5.10 -1.73
N HIS A 136 -4.19 -5.05 -0.39
CA HIS A 136 -4.09 -6.25 0.47
C HIS A 136 -5.15 -7.30 0.16
N ALA A 137 -6.42 -6.88 0.03
CA ALA A 137 -7.51 -7.80 -0.31
C ALA A 137 -7.29 -8.45 -1.68
N SER A 138 -6.75 -7.68 -2.64
CA SER A 138 -6.45 -8.14 -3.99
C SER A 138 -5.31 -9.17 -4.02
N SER A 139 -4.23 -8.93 -3.27
CA SER A 139 -3.10 -9.87 -3.22
C SER A 139 -3.49 -11.22 -2.63
N ALA A 140 -4.46 -11.26 -1.72
CA ALA A 140 -5.02 -12.51 -1.22
C ALA A 140 -6.01 -13.13 -2.24
N TYR A 141 -7.06 -12.41 -2.63
CA TYR A 141 -8.15 -12.98 -3.43
C TYR A 141 -7.71 -13.40 -4.84
N HIS A 142 -7.05 -12.52 -5.59
CA HIS A 142 -6.71 -12.80 -6.99
C HIS A 142 -5.61 -13.87 -7.12
N LEU A 143 -4.85 -14.14 -6.05
CA LEU A 143 -3.84 -15.19 -6.00
C LEU A 143 -4.33 -16.48 -5.31
N SER A 144 -5.53 -16.48 -4.70
CA SER A 144 -6.06 -17.63 -3.96
C SER A 144 -6.49 -18.80 -4.84
N GLY A 145 -6.81 -18.55 -6.12
CA GLY A 145 -7.41 -19.53 -7.02
C GLY A 145 -8.90 -19.82 -6.75
N PHE A 146 -9.52 -19.16 -5.77
CA PHE A 146 -10.94 -19.33 -5.47
C PHE A 146 -11.83 -18.72 -6.57
N LYS A 147 -12.86 -19.48 -6.96
CA LYS A 147 -13.81 -19.07 -7.99
C LYS A 147 -15.18 -18.75 -7.42
N GLU A 148 -15.52 -19.33 -6.26
CA GLU A 148 -16.76 -19.02 -5.57
C GLU A 148 -16.70 -17.65 -4.88
N LYS A 149 -17.87 -17.20 -4.44
CA LYS A 149 -18.00 -16.05 -3.56
C LYS A 149 -17.22 -16.29 -2.27
N THR A 150 -16.21 -15.47 -2.04
CA THR A 150 -15.23 -15.65 -0.97
C THR A 150 -15.30 -14.48 0.00
N ALA A 151 -15.31 -14.75 1.31
CA ALA A 151 -15.18 -13.70 2.32
C ALA A 151 -13.72 -13.22 2.39
N VAL A 152 -13.52 -11.90 2.49
CA VAL A 152 -12.19 -11.29 2.58
C VAL A 152 -12.11 -10.47 3.86
N LEU A 153 -11.15 -10.81 4.71
CA LEU A 153 -10.83 -10.12 5.95
C LEU A 153 -9.36 -9.69 5.90
N GLY A 154 -9.11 -8.39 6.04
CA GLY A 154 -7.78 -7.83 6.22
C GLY A 154 -7.70 -7.15 7.58
N ILE A 155 -6.70 -7.50 8.38
CA ILE A 155 -6.39 -6.84 9.64
C ILE A 155 -4.99 -6.27 9.50
N ASP A 156 -4.87 -4.96 9.64
CA ASP A 156 -3.64 -4.22 9.42
C ASP A 156 -3.40 -3.23 10.59
N GLY A 157 -2.17 -2.73 10.70
CA GLY A 157 -1.84 -1.63 11.59
C GLY A 157 -2.63 -0.37 11.19
N LYS A 158 -2.38 0.14 9.98
CA LYS A 158 -3.05 1.33 9.44
C LYS A 158 -2.73 1.53 7.95
N GLY A 159 -3.76 1.50 7.10
CA GLY A 159 -3.70 2.01 5.73
C GLY A 159 -3.86 3.53 5.67
N GLU A 160 -4.76 4.01 4.81
CA GLU A 160 -5.12 5.44 4.73
C GLU A 160 -5.62 6.01 6.07
N TYR A 161 -6.67 5.37 6.58
CA TYR A 161 -7.29 5.57 7.88
C TYR A 161 -7.90 4.27 8.40
N ALA A 162 -8.20 3.32 7.50
CA ALA A 162 -8.71 2.01 7.86
C ALA A 162 -7.61 1.17 8.52
N THR A 163 -8.03 0.35 9.48
CA THR A 163 -7.21 -0.62 10.23
C THR A 163 -7.68 -2.05 10.00
N THR A 164 -8.95 -2.23 9.63
CA THR A 164 -9.50 -3.54 9.30
C THR A 164 -10.46 -3.39 8.13
N PHE A 165 -10.36 -4.32 7.18
CA PHE A 165 -11.21 -4.44 6.00
C PHE A 165 -12.06 -5.70 6.11
N PHE A 166 -13.37 -5.57 5.92
CA PHE A 166 -14.30 -6.68 5.85
C PHE A 166 -15.12 -6.58 4.56
N GLY A 167 -15.11 -7.64 3.75
CA GLY A 167 -15.79 -7.66 2.47
C GLY A 167 -15.96 -9.08 1.94
N TYR A 168 -16.37 -9.15 0.68
CA TYR A 168 -16.38 -10.38 -0.08
C TYR A 168 -15.87 -10.12 -1.49
N ALA A 169 -15.42 -11.17 -2.16
CA ALA A 169 -15.01 -11.13 -3.54
C ALA A 169 -15.79 -12.16 -4.35
N GLU A 170 -16.27 -11.76 -5.53
CA GLU A 170 -16.87 -12.66 -6.51
C GLU A 170 -16.58 -12.15 -7.92
N ASN A 171 -16.41 -13.05 -8.88
CA ASN A 171 -16.25 -12.72 -10.30
C ASN A 171 -15.12 -11.70 -10.57
N GLY A 172 -13.99 -11.80 -9.86
CA GLY A 172 -12.86 -10.89 -10.04
C GLY A 172 -13.07 -9.49 -9.45
N LYS A 173 -14.10 -9.28 -8.63
CA LYS A 173 -14.42 -8.00 -7.99
C LYS A 173 -14.45 -8.14 -6.50
N ILE A 174 -13.86 -7.16 -5.81
CA ILE A 174 -13.86 -7.07 -4.35
C ILE A 174 -14.89 -6.03 -3.92
N HIS A 175 -15.80 -6.46 -3.06
CA HIS A 175 -16.89 -5.67 -2.51
C HIS A 175 -16.65 -5.43 -1.03
N LYS A 176 -16.42 -4.17 -0.68
CA LYS A 176 -16.26 -3.71 0.70
C LYS A 176 -17.63 -3.70 1.40
N ILE A 177 -17.74 -4.38 2.55
CA ILE A 177 -18.93 -4.32 3.41
C ILE A 177 -18.69 -3.29 4.52
N LYS A 178 -17.55 -3.38 5.21
CA LYS A 178 -17.24 -2.55 6.37
C LYS A 178 -15.74 -2.34 6.51
N GLU A 179 -15.38 -1.18 7.03
CA GLU A 179 -14.04 -0.90 7.53
C GLU A 179 -14.13 -0.43 8.97
N PHE A 180 -13.07 -0.70 9.72
CA PHE A 180 -12.79 -0.04 11.00
C PHE A 180 -11.66 0.95 10.78
N TYR A 181 -11.67 2.02 11.56
CA TYR A 181 -10.79 3.16 11.37
C TYR A 181 -9.93 3.38 12.61
N ASP A 182 -8.76 3.94 12.38
CA ASP A 182 -7.87 4.40 13.43
C ASP A 182 -8.62 5.39 14.35
N PRO A 183 -8.50 5.27 15.69
CA PRO A 183 -7.50 4.53 16.47
C PRO A 183 -7.83 3.07 16.79
N ASP A 184 -8.94 2.51 16.28
CA ASP A 184 -9.38 1.16 16.64
C ASP A 184 -8.63 0.11 15.79
N SER A 185 -7.32 -0.05 16.05
CA SER A 185 -6.42 -0.97 15.35
C SER A 185 -6.03 -2.17 16.20
N LEU A 186 -6.33 -3.39 15.74
CA LEU A 186 -5.82 -4.61 16.38
C LEU A 186 -4.30 -4.75 16.22
N GLY A 187 -3.75 -4.35 15.07
CA GLY A 187 -2.31 -4.28 14.87
C GLY A 187 -1.65 -3.28 15.82
N GLY A 188 -2.29 -2.13 16.04
CA GLY A 188 -1.81 -1.15 17.04
C GLY A 188 -1.84 -1.67 18.47
N VAL A 189 -2.84 -2.47 18.84
CA VAL A 189 -2.90 -3.13 20.16
C VAL A 189 -1.76 -4.14 20.32
N TYR A 190 -1.52 -4.96 19.29
CA TYR A 190 -0.42 -5.93 19.29
C TYR A 190 0.94 -5.20 19.38
N GLY A 191 1.14 -4.17 18.55
CA GLY A 191 2.29 -3.24 18.57
C GLY A 191 2.58 -2.64 19.95
N ALA A 192 1.57 -2.13 20.63
CA ALA A 192 1.74 -1.55 21.96
C ALA A 192 2.12 -2.60 23.02
N LEU A 193 1.59 -3.82 22.90
CA LEU A 193 1.90 -4.92 23.83
C LEU A 193 3.31 -5.45 23.61
N THR A 194 3.76 -5.62 22.36
CA THR A 194 5.11 -6.08 22.05
C THR A 194 6.16 -5.04 22.47
N GLU A 195 5.88 -3.75 22.23
CA GLU A 195 6.72 -2.65 22.72
C GLU A 195 6.83 -2.65 24.26
N PHE A 196 5.69 -2.83 24.96
CA PHE A 196 5.70 -2.95 26.42
C PHE A 196 6.54 -4.12 26.93
N LEU A 197 6.62 -5.21 26.17
CA LEU A 197 7.43 -6.39 26.49
C LEU A 197 8.91 -6.23 26.11
N GLY A 198 9.31 -5.10 25.54
CA GLY A 198 10.69 -4.77 25.18
C GLY A 198 11.10 -5.14 23.75
N PHE A 199 10.12 -5.41 22.86
CA PHE A 199 10.37 -5.59 21.44
C PHE A 199 10.25 -4.26 20.68
N ASP A 200 10.87 -4.19 19.50
CA ASP A 200 10.74 -3.02 18.63
C ASP A 200 9.46 -3.13 17.77
N MET A 201 8.61 -2.12 17.85
CA MET A 201 7.40 -2.02 17.02
C MET A 201 7.79 -1.99 15.53
N LEU A 202 7.09 -2.77 14.70
CA LEU A 202 7.37 -2.92 13.26
C LEU A 202 8.73 -3.56 12.92
N ASP A 203 9.27 -4.43 13.79
CA ASP A 203 10.53 -5.16 13.54
C ASP A 203 10.42 -6.70 13.74
N GLY A 204 9.22 -7.24 13.91
CA GLY A 204 9.01 -8.68 14.07
C GLY A 204 7.60 -9.11 14.47
N GLU A 205 6.60 -8.28 14.15
CA GLU A 205 5.18 -8.64 14.28
C GLU A 205 4.66 -9.33 13.02
#